data_AF-A0A2N2ATU0-F1
#
_entry.id   AF-A0A2N2ATU0-F1
#
_cell.length_a   1.000
_cell.length_b   1.000
_cell.length_c   1.000
_cell.angle_alpha   90.00
_cell.angle_beta   90.00
_cell.angle_gamma   90.00
#
_symmetry.space_group_name_H-M   'P 1'
#
loop_
_entity.id
_entity.type
_entity.pdbx_description
1 polymer ?
#
loop_
_entity_poly.entity_id
_entity_poly.type
_entity_poly.pdbx_seq_one_letter_code
_entity_poly.pdbx_strand_id
1 'polypeptide(L)'
;MKLIDNKGKLFGKLHILDIVVVLIFVAVVLGAINKFSGGNLISFDGGTKEVNAEIWVETIEYRPMYLESLKVGDIIAEDKKYLDGKIVEVEIIDYMVSGINNEGSGVVGPHPFYKKAKVKIEAIIDYKEPIYSFGKQEIREGAGIFLTTETSNLSVLVTDFKILQ
;
A
#
# COMPACT_ATOMS: atom_id res chain seq x y z
N MET A 1 -9.32 41.91 41.14
CA MET A 1 -8.34 42.81 40.49
C MET A 1 -8.60 42.78 38.98
N LYS A 2 -8.62 43.93 38.30
CA LYS A 2 -8.80 43.96 36.83
C LYS A 2 -7.52 43.44 36.17
N LEU A 3 -7.63 42.44 35.29
CA LEU A 3 -6.48 41.88 34.56
C LEU A 3 -5.85 42.88 33.57
N ILE A 4 -6.66 43.81 33.07
CA ILE A 4 -6.28 44.82 32.08
C ILE A 4 -6.57 46.20 32.67
N ASP A 5 -5.58 47.09 32.64
CA ASP A 5 -5.75 48.47 33.06
C ASP A 5 -6.39 49.35 31.96
N ASN A 6 -6.84 50.56 32.32
CA ASN A 6 -7.48 51.49 31.38
C ASN A 6 -6.53 52.02 30.28
N LYS A 7 -5.24 51.66 30.33
CA LYS A 7 -4.22 51.97 29.31
C LYS A 7 -3.91 50.75 28.43
N GLY A 8 -4.69 49.68 28.55
CA GLY A 8 -4.52 48.45 27.77
C GLY A 8 -3.29 47.64 28.18
N LYS A 9 -2.82 47.77 29.43
CA LYS A 9 -1.69 46.98 29.95
C LYS A 9 -2.18 45.78 30.75
N LEU A 10 -1.59 44.62 30.48
CA LEU A 10 -1.76 43.41 31.28
C LEU A 10 -0.90 43.53 32.54
N PHE A 11 -1.52 43.45 33.72
CA PHE A 11 -0.85 43.61 35.02
C PHE A 11 -0.04 44.92 35.20
N GLY A 12 -0.36 45.98 34.45
CA GLY A 12 0.31 47.28 34.51
C GLY A 12 1.75 47.32 33.97
N LYS A 13 2.30 46.19 33.50
CA LYS A 13 3.71 46.06 33.07
C LYS A 13 3.88 45.99 31.56
N LEU A 14 3.00 45.29 30.85
CA LEU A 14 3.13 45.01 29.42
C LEU A 14 1.90 45.48 28.64
N HIS A 15 2.09 46.10 27.48
CA HIS A 15 0.97 46.48 26.61
C HIS A 15 0.34 45.23 25.97
N ILE A 16 -1.00 45.20 25.91
CA ILE A 16 -1.74 44.08 25.30
C ILE A 16 -1.36 43.89 23.82
N LEU A 17 -1.05 44.98 23.12
CA LEU A 17 -0.61 44.93 21.72
C LEU A 17 0.72 44.18 21.59
N ASP A 18 1.68 44.43 22.48
CA ASP A 18 2.98 43.74 22.47
C ASP A 18 2.80 42.24 22.71
N ILE A 19 1.90 41.86 23.61
CA ILE A 19 1.59 40.45 23.90
C ILE A 19 1.00 39.76 22.68
N VAL A 20 0.08 40.42 21.97
CA VAL A 20 -0.53 39.88 20.74
C VAL A 20 0.51 39.72 19.63
N VAL A 21 1.41 40.70 19.46
CA VAL A 21 2.50 40.62 18.48
C VAL A 21 3.46 39.47 18.81
N VAL A 22 3.82 39.30 20.09
CA VAL A 22 4.67 38.18 20.53
C VAL A 22 3.99 36.84 20.27
N LEU A 23 2.68 36.71 20.55
CA LEU A 23 1.93 35.49 20.28
C LEU A 23 1.86 35.14 18.79
N ILE A 24 1.65 36.14 17.93
CA ILE A 24 1.69 35.96 16.48
C ILE A 24 3.08 35.50 16.04
N PHE A 25 4.14 36.11 16.60
CA PHE A 25 5.52 35.74 16.29
C PHE A 25 5.82 34.30 16.70
N VAL A 26 5.39 33.88 17.89
CA VAL A 26 5.53 32.48 18.36
C VAL A 26 4.76 31.52 17.45
N ALA A 27 3.53 31.85 17.05
CA ALA A 27 2.74 31.01 16.15
C ALA A 27 3.40 30.86 14.77
N VAL A 28 3.97 31.94 14.22
CA VAL A 28 4.71 31.91 12.95
C VAL A 28 5.98 31.08 13.08
N VAL A 29 6.74 31.21 14.17
CA VAL A 29 7.96 30.42 14.41
C VAL A 29 7.63 28.93 14.58
N LEU A 30 6.62 28.58 15.39
CA LEU A 30 6.18 27.20 15.55
C LEU A 30 5.63 26.61 14.24
N GLY A 31 4.88 27.41 13.46
CA GLY A 31 4.39 27.01 12.14
C GLY A 31 5.52 26.80 11.13
N ALA A 32 6.55 27.65 11.16
CA ALA A 32 7.73 27.50 10.31
C ALA A 32 8.55 26.26 10.72
N ILE A 33 8.77 26.03 12.01
CA ILE A 33 9.46 24.82 12.50
C ILE A 33 8.67 23.57 12.08
N ASN A 34 7.35 23.54 12.25
CA ASN A 34 6.52 22.41 11.80
C ASN A 34 6.59 22.20 10.28
N LYS A 35 6.66 23.27 9.49
CA LYS A 35 6.75 23.18 8.02
C LYS A 35 8.13 22.72 7.54
N PHE A 36 9.20 23.05 8.25
CA PHE A 36 10.58 22.71 7.86
C PHE A 36 11.15 21.47 8.56
N SER A 37 10.59 21.03 9.68
CA SER A 37 11.07 19.86 10.43
C SER A 37 10.55 18.52 9.90
N GLY A 38 9.66 18.49 8.90
CA GLY A 38 9.10 17.24 8.37
C GLY A 38 8.43 16.35 9.43
N GLY A 39 8.14 16.91 10.60
CA GLY A 39 7.72 16.18 11.79
C GLY A 39 6.22 15.99 11.74
N ASN A 40 5.80 14.75 11.55
CA ASN A 40 4.44 14.25 11.63
C ASN A 40 3.59 15.09 12.58
N LEU A 41 2.57 15.75 12.01
CA LEU A 41 1.37 16.13 12.75
C LEU A 41 1.01 14.95 13.63
N ILE A 42 0.76 15.21 14.92
CA ILE A 42 0.27 14.22 15.88
C ILE A 42 -0.93 13.54 15.23
N SER A 43 -0.66 12.38 14.64
CA SER A 43 -1.64 11.60 13.92
C SER A 43 -2.33 10.84 15.02
N PHE A 44 -3.56 11.22 15.33
CA PHE A 44 -4.55 10.31 15.90
C PHE A 44 -4.83 9.24 14.83
N ASP A 45 -3.82 8.44 14.48
CA ASP A 45 -3.99 7.30 13.60
C ASP A 45 -4.50 6.17 14.47
N GLY A 46 -5.70 5.68 14.17
CA GLY A 46 -6.09 4.33 14.59
C GLY A 46 -4.98 3.42 14.09
N GLY A 47 -4.10 3.00 15.01
CA GLY A 47 -2.73 2.63 14.69
C GLY A 47 -2.66 1.56 13.62
N THR A 48 -2.00 1.90 12.51
CA THR A 48 -1.58 0.94 11.50
C THR A 48 -0.64 -0.07 12.17
N LYS A 49 -0.90 -1.37 12.00
CA LYS A 49 -0.11 -2.46 12.55
C LYS A 49 0.54 -3.23 11.42
N GLU A 50 1.85 -3.45 11.51
CA GLU A 50 2.54 -4.37 10.59
C GLU A 50 2.27 -5.82 11.01
N VAL A 51 1.93 -6.67 10.04
CA VAL A 51 1.72 -8.11 10.24
C VAL A 51 2.42 -8.90 9.14
N ASN A 52 2.95 -10.07 9.49
CA ASN A 52 3.49 -11.00 8.50
C ASN A 52 2.34 -11.72 7.80
N ALA A 53 2.43 -11.87 6.48
CA ALA A 53 1.42 -12.53 5.68
C ALA A 53 2.01 -13.37 4.56
N GLU A 54 1.28 -14.42 4.23
CA GLU A 54 1.41 -15.21 3.01
C GLU A 54 0.26 -14.84 2.07
N ILE A 55 0.60 -14.39 0.86
CA ILE A 55 -0.35 -13.95 -0.15
C ILE A 55 -0.18 -14.84 -1.38
N TRP A 56 -1.25 -15.51 -1.78
CA TRP A 56 -1.31 -16.23 -3.04
C TRP A 56 -2.01 -15.39 -4.08
N VAL A 57 -1.38 -15.28 -5.25
CA VAL A 57 -1.94 -14.58 -6.39
C VAL A 57 -1.89 -15.45 -7.63
N GLU A 58 -2.86 -15.27 -8.51
CA GLU A 58 -2.88 -15.88 -9.84
C GLU A 58 -2.87 -14.78 -10.89
N THR A 59 -1.98 -14.89 -11.89
CA THR A 59 -2.00 -13.96 -13.02
C THR A 59 -3.26 -14.17 -13.86
N ILE A 60 -3.67 -13.12 -14.58
CA ILE A 60 -4.52 -13.32 -15.76
C ILE A 60 -3.75 -14.11 -16.85
N GLU A 61 -4.36 -14.29 -18.01
CA GLU A 61 -3.74 -14.94 -19.14
C GLU A 61 -2.62 -14.09 -19.76
N TYR A 62 -1.42 -14.66 -19.84
CA TYR A 62 -0.25 -14.03 -20.47
C TYR A 62 0.47 -14.99 -21.40
N ARG A 63 1.22 -14.45 -22.38
CA ARG A 63 2.18 -15.26 -23.14
C ARG A 63 3.25 -15.80 -22.16
N PRO A 64 3.73 -17.05 -22.35
CA PRO A 64 4.70 -17.66 -21.44
C PRO A 64 5.93 -16.79 -21.15
N MET A 65 6.46 -16.12 -22.18
CA MET A 65 7.62 -15.21 -22.06
C MET A 65 7.44 -14.10 -21.02
N TYR A 66 6.22 -13.61 -20.78
CA TYR A 66 5.98 -12.60 -19.73
C TYR A 66 5.99 -13.23 -18.33
N LEU A 67 5.50 -14.47 -18.20
CA LEU A 67 5.48 -15.19 -16.93
C LEU A 67 6.88 -15.64 -16.50
N GLU A 68 7.76 -15.94 -17.46
CA GLU A 68 9.18 -16.24 -17.23
C GLU A 68 9.97 -15.09 -16.60
N SER A 69 9.42 -13.87 -16.60
CA SER A 69 10.01 -12.73 -15.91
C SER A 69 9.88 -12.82 -14.39
N LEU A 70 8.90 -13.58 -13.86
CA LEU A 70 8.68 -13.78 -12.44
C LEU A 70 9.67 -14.81 -11.89
N LYS A 71 10.47 -14.42 -10.89
CA LYS A 71 11.45 -15.32 -10.29
C LYS A 71 11.30 -15.42 -8.79
N VAL A 72 11.46 -16.63 -8.27
CA VAL A 72 11.65 -16.84 -6.84
C VAL A 72 12.89 -16.07 -6.41
N GLY A 73 12.74 -15.20 -5.41
CA GLY A 73 13.80 -14.26 -5.05
C GLY A 73 13.41 -12.81 -5.23
N ASP A 74 12.52 -12.51 -6.19
CA ASP A 74 12.22 -11.14 -6.56
C ASP A 74 11.55 -10.38 -5.42
N ILE A 75 12.00 -9.15 -5.21
CA ILE A 75 11.45 -8.24 -4.22
C ILE A 75 10.33 -7.45 -4.88
N ILE A 76 9.21 -7.33 -4.18
CA ILE A 76 8.06 -6.59 -4.66
C ILE A 76 8.36 -5.09 -4.63
N ALA A 77 7.97 -4.38 -5.68
CA ALA A 77 8.19 -2.95 -5.80
C ALA A 77 6.89 -2.20 -6.08
N GLU A 78 6.81 -0.97 -5.61
CA GLU A 78 5.73 -0.03 -5.92
C GLU A 78 6.30 1.39 -5.92
N ASP A 79 5.88 2.24 -6.87
CA ASP A 79 6.25 3.68 -6.90
C ASP A 79 7.75 3.97 -6.72
N LYS A 80 8.60 3.18 -7.40
CA LYS A 80 10.07 3.32 -7.39
C LYS A 80 10.75 2.98 -6.06
N LYS A 81 10.05 2.29 -5.16
CA LYS A 81 10.64 1.70 -3.94
C LYS A 81 10.33 0.21 -3.85
N TYR A 82 11.19 -0.51 -3.14
CA TYR A 82 10.90 -1.88 -2.74
C TYR A 82 9.95 -1.87 -1.54
N LEU A 83 9.05 -2.84 -1.50
CA LEU A 83 8.21 -3.16 -0.36
C LEU A 83 8.81 -4.36 0.39
N ASP A 84 8.38 -4.56 1.64
CA ASP A 84 8.79 -5.68 2.47
C ASP A 84 8.05 -6.97 2.07
N GLY A 85 8.21 -7.40 0.82
CA GLY A 85 7.69 -8.68 0.36
C GLY A 85 8.51 -9.27 -0.76
N LYS A 86 8.43 -10.59 -0.87
CA LYS A 86 9.27 -11.38 -1.76
C LYS A 86 8.50 -12.54 -2.36
N ILE A 87 8.76 -12.81 -3.64
CA ILE A 87 8.26 -14.02 -4.30
C ILE A 87 9.03 -15.23 -3.77
N VAL A 88 8.30 -16.20 -3.20
CA VAL A 88 8.87 -17.45 -2.66
C VAL A 88 8.50 -18.67 -3.49
N GLU A 89 7.45 -18.59 -4.31
CA GLU A 89 7.03 -19.66 -5.21
C GLU A 89 6.43 -19.10 -6.49
N VAL A 90 6.73 -19.74 -7.63
CA VAL A 90 6.14 -19.45 -8.94
C VAL A 90 5.85 -20.77 -9.65
N GLU A 91 4.60 -21.00 -10.01
CA GLU A 91 4.16 -22.14 -10.79
C GLU A 91 3.44 -21.64 -12.06
N ILE A 92 4.02 -21.90 -13.24
CA ILE A 92 3.37 -21.60 -14.52
C ILE A 92 2.44 -22.76 -14.88
N ILE A 93 1.15 -22.45 -15.02
CA ILE A 93 0.08 -23.42 -15.30
C ILE A 93 -0.64 -23.11 -16.62
N ASP A 94 -1.38 -24.09 -17.13
CA ASP A 94 -2.19 -23.90 -18.33
C ASP A 94 -3.38 -22.97 -18.07
N TYR A 95 -3.65 -22.07 -19.02
CA TYR A 95 -4.89 -21.30 -19.02
C TYR A 95 -5.98 -22.11 -19.69
N MET A 96 -6.95 -22.60 -18.91
CA MET A 96 -8.04 -23.40 -19.44
C MET A 96 -9.12 -22.52 -20.06
N VAL A 97 -9.55 -22.87 -21.27
CA VAL A 97 -10.63 -22.20 -22.00
C VAL A 97 -11.71 -23.19 -22.38
N SER A 98 -12.96 -22.73 -22.36
CA SER A 98 -14.10 -23.48 -22.87
C SER A 98 -14.31 -23.21 -24.35
N GLY A 99 -14.72 -24.23 -25.07
CA GLY A 99 -15.04 -24.16 -26.49
C GLY A 99 -16.08 -25.21 -26.88
N ILE A 100 -16.43 -25.24 -28.16
CA ILE A 100 -17.36 -26.21 -28.74
C ILE A 100 -16.57 -27.08 -29.71
N ASN A 101 -16.66 -28.40 -29.58
CA ASN A 101 -16.03 -29.33 -30.51
C ASN A 101 -16.84 -29.47 -31.81
N ASN A 102 -16.33 -30.24 -32.77
CA ASN A 102 -17.01 -30.47 -34.05
C ASN A 102 -18.36 -31.21 -33.93
N GLU A 103 -18.65 -31.78 -32.75
CA GLU A 103 -19.89 -32.50 -32.44
C GLU A 103 -20.92 -31.59 -31.73
N GLY A 104 -20.62 -30.29 -31.56
CA GLY A 104 -21.49 -29.35 -30.85
C GLY A 104 -21.43 -29.49 -29.32
N SER A 105 -20.53 -30.31 -28.78
CA SER A 105 -20.37 -30.52 -27.33
C SER A 105 -19.39 -29.51 -26.73
N GLY A 106 -19.73 -29.00 -25.54
CA GLY A 106 -18.85 -28.14 -24.76
C GLY A 106 -17.63 -28.91 -24.25
N VAL A 107 -16.44 -28.40 -24.53
CA VAL A 107 -15.17 -28.97 -24.09
C VAL A 107 -14.33 -27.92 -23.39
N VAL A 108 -13.51 -28.35 -22.43
CA VAL A 108 -12.54 -27.49 -21.74
C VAL A 108 -11.15 -28.01 -22.04
N GLY A 109 -10.25 -27.12 -22.44
CA GLY A 109 -8.88 -27.49 -22.80
C GLY A 109 -7.89 -26.34 -22.58
N PRO A 110 -6.59 -26.61 -22.59
CA PRO A 110 -5.56 -25.59 -22.44
C PRO A 110 -5.57 -24.65 -23.65
N HIS A 111 -5.41 -23.35 -23.39
CA HIS A 111 -5.26 -22.36 -24.43
C HIS A 111 -3.88 -22.53 -25.12
N PRO A 112 -3.82 -22.56 -26.46
CA PRO A 112 -2.58 -22.90 -27.19
C PRO A 112 -1.45 -21.87 -27.02
N PHE A 113 -1.79 -20.62 -26.67
CA PHE A 113 -0.81 -19.52 -26.64
C PHE A 113 -0.68 -18.82 -25.29
N TYR A 114 -1.57 -19.09 -24.33
CA TYR A 114 -1.62 -18.34 -23.09
C TYR A 114 -1.53 -19.30 -21.92
N LYS A 115 -0.86 -18.84 -20.88
CA LYS A 115 -0.70 -19.53 -19.60
C LYS A 115 -1.03 -18.57 -18.48
N LYS A 116 -1.06 -19.08 -17.26
CA LYS A 116 -1.13 -18.30 -16.03
C LYS A 116 0.03 -18.68 -15.12
N ALA A 117 0.31 -17.85 -14.12
CA ALA A 117 1.20 -18.22 -13.03
C ALA A 117 0.45 -18.13 -11.70
N LYS A 118 0.64 -19.13 -10.84
CA LYS A 118 0.35 -19.06 -9.41
C LYS A 118 1.63 -18.62 -8.71
N VAL A 119 1.51 -17.62 -7.85
CA VAL A 119 2.65 -17.01 -7.18
C VAL A 119 2.36 -16.89 -5.71
N LYS A 120 3.31 -17.33 -4.89
CA LYS A 120 3.28 -17.12 -3.43
C LYS A 120 4.22 -16.00 -3.08
N ILE A 121 3.72 -15.06 -2.29
CA ILE A 121 4.44 -13.90 -1.79
C ILE A 121 4.44 -13.97 -0.26
N GLU A 122 5.61 -13.86 0.35
CA GLU A 122 5.75 -13.61 1.79
C GLU A 122 6.02 -12.14 1.98
N ALA A 123 5.23 -11.46 2.82
CA ALA A 123 5.33 -10.02 3.01
C ALA A 123 5.00 -9.58 4.44
N ILE A 124 5.55 -8.43 4.81
CA ILE A 124 5.07 -7.61 5.92
C ILE A 124 4.10 -6.59 5.33
N ILE A 125 2.88 -6.58 5.86
CA ILE A 125 1.78 -5.78 5.34
C ILE A 125 1.18 -4.93 6.44
N ASP A 126 0.51 -3.85 6.04
CA ASP A 126 -0.16 -2.94 6.96
C ASP A 126 -1.59 -3.43 7.22
N TYR A 127 -1.98 -3.43 8.50
CA TYR A 127 -3.34 -3.63 8.94
C TYR A 127 -3.88 -2.36 9.59
N LYS A 128 -4.94 -1.81 9.01
CA LYS A 128 -5.71 -0.70 9.53
C LYS A 128 -7.19 -1.05 9.43
N GLU A 129 -7.78 -1.45 10.56
CA GLU A 129 -9.12 -2.05 10.60
C GLU A 129 -10.14 -1.31 9.72
N PRO A 130 -10.84 -2.01 8.80
CA PRO A 130 -10.84 -3.46 8.52
C PRO A 130 -9.97 -3.86 7.31
N ILE A 131 -8.94 -3.08 6.97
CA ILE A 131 -8.20 -3.16 5.72
C ILE A 131 -6.79 -3.74 5.95
N TYR A 132 -6.43 -4.72 5.15
CA TYR A 132 -5.05 -5.15 4.94
C TYR A 132 -4.54 -4.52 3.65
N SER A 133 -3.35 -3.93 3.68
CA SER A 133 -2.74 -3.31 2.51
C SER A 133 -1.27 -3.68 2.38
N PHE A 134 -0.85 -3.91 1.15
CA PHE A 134 0.54 -4.07 0.78
C PHE A 134 0.95 -2.92 -0.13
N GLY A 135 1.74 -1.98 0.39
CA GLY A 135 1.93 -0.69 -0.26
C GLY A 135 0.60 0.05 -0.34
N LYS A 136 0.23 0.53 -1.53
CA LYS A 136 -1.05 1.23 -1.77
C LYS A 136 -2.18 0.28 -2.18
N GLN A 137 -1.90 -1.01 -2.30
CA GLN A 137 -2.85 -1.99 -2.79
C GLN A 137 -3.52 -2.71 -1.63
N GLU A 138 -4.85 -2.74 -1.65
CA GLU A 138 -5.64 -3.48 -0.68
C GLU A 138 -5.59 -4.98 -0.99
N ILE A 139 -5.28 -5.79 0.03
CA ILE A 139 -5.20 -7.24 -0.10
C ILE A 139 -6.49 -7.86 0.41
N ARG A 140 -7.27 -8.41 -0.52
CA ARG A 140 -8.46 -9.22 -0.26
C ARG A 140 -8.57 -10.30 -1.32
N GLU A 141 -9.09 -11.47 -0.94
CA GLU A 141 -9.45 -12.49 -1.92
C GLU A 141 -10.37 -11.93 -3.00
N GLY A 142 -10.03 -12.23 -4.26
CA GLY A 142 -10.70 -11.71 -5.45
C GLY A 142 -10.29 -10.29 -5.86
N ALA A 143 -9.47 -9.58 -5.08
CA ALA A 143 -8.97 -8.27 -5.47
C ALA A 143 -7.94 -8.38 -6.61
N GLY A 144 -8.09 -7.54 -7.62
CA GLY A 144 -7.10 -7.34 -8.66
C GLY A 144 -6.01 -6.38 -8.20
N ILE A 145 -4.75 -6.84 -8.24
CA ILE A 145 -3.58 -6.04 -7.89
C ILE A 145 -2.49 -6.16 -8.97
N PHE A 146 -1.47 -5.32 -8.88
CA PHE A 146 -0.26 -5.41 -9.70
C PHE A 146 0.84 -6.10 -8.92
N LEU A 147 1.34 -7.20 -9.48
CA LEU A 147 2.58 -7.84 -9.07
C LEU A 147 3.74 -7.18 -9.84
N THR A 148 4.41 -6.25 -9.18
CA THR A 148 5.54 -5.52 -9.74
C THR A 148 6.84 -5.93 -9.04
N THR A 149 7.86 -6.25 -9.84
CA THR A 149 9.24 -6.51 -9.43
C THR A 149 10.17 -5.57 -10.22
N GLU A 150 11.48 -5.74 -10.12
CA GLU A 150 12.43 -4.97 -10.95
C GLU A 150 12.22 -5.20 -12.46
N THR A 151 11.87 -6.43 -12.86
CA THR A 151 11.79 -6.83 -14.27
C THR A 151 10.37 -7.14 -14.76
N SER A 152 9.39 -7.12 -13.85
CA SER A 152 8.03 -7.57 -14.14
C SER A 152 6.99 -6.57 -13.65
N ASN A 153 5.91 -6.42 -14.38
CA ASN A 153 4.70 -5.73 -13.92
C ASN A 153 3.49 -6.43 -14.55
N LEU A 154 2.82 -7.27 -13.77
CA LEU A 154 1.72 -8.10 -14.23
C LEU A 154 0.48 -7.91 -13.35
N SER A 155 -0.70 -7.94 -13.97
CA SER A 155 -1.98 -7.94 -13.25
C SER A 155 -2.28 -9.33 -12.72
N VAL A 156 -2.64 -9.39 -11.44
CA VAL A 156 -2.92 -10.63 -10.73
C VAL A 156 -4.19 -10.49 -9.89
N LEU A 157 -4.81 -11.62 -9.56
CA LEU A 157 -5.90 -11.72 -8.61
C LEU A 157 -5.39 -12.38 -7.35
N VAL A 158 -5.70 -11.81 -6.19
CA VAL A 158 -5.46 -12.48 -4.91
C VAL A 158 -6.41 -13.68 -4.79
N THR A 159 -5.85 -14.87 -4.66
CA THR A 159 -6.61 -16.13 -4.59
C THR A 159 -6.74 -16.66 -3.17
N ASP A 160 -5.74 -16.42 -2.33
CA ASP A 160 -5.75 -16.78 -0.91
C ASP A 160 -4.84 -15.81 -0.13
N PHE A 161 -5.15 -15.60 1.14
CA PHE A 161 -4.45 -14.65 2.00
C PHE A 161 -4.48 -15.09 3.46
N LYS A 162 -3.29 -15.25 4.04
CA LYS A 162 -3.14 -15.75 5.42
C LYS A 162 -2.17 -14.90 6.23
N ILE A 163 -2.60 -14.51 7.42
CA ILE A 163 -1.73 -13.87 8.41
C ILE A 163 -0.89 -14.95 9.13
N LEU A 164 0.41 -14.71 9.22
CA LEU A 164 1.35 -15.53 9.97
C LEU A 164 1.44 -14.98 11.40
N GLN A 165 1.20 -15.84 12.39
CA GLN A 165 1.27 -15.50 13.83
C GLN A 165 2.70 -15.55 14.35
#